data_AF-A0A1G4R374-F1
#
_entry.id   AF-A0A1G4R374-F1
#
_cell.length_a   1.000
_cell.length_b   1.000
_cell.length_c   1.000
_cell.angle_alpha   90.00
_cell.angle_beta   90.00
_cell.angle_gamma   90.00
#
_symmetry.space_group_name_H-M   'P 1'
#
loop_
_entity.id
_entity.type
_entity.pdbx_description
1 polymer ?
#
loop_
_entity_poly.entity_id
_entity_poly.type
_entity_poly.pdbx_seq_one_letter_code
_entity_poly.pdbx_strand_id
1 'polypeptide(L)'
;MKLGNKIRKYRQLHDMSQKELGMKVGFSAATADSRMRKYESDAMAPKADIRAKIAEALNIDLEAISDVEISSFADIMYVLFELEEKYGLKIEKKDGKTSIVFDDSDRDLETLISFLTAWKDKKDALSDDPKDVHDYEIWKSHFVTDINDYYAKKEEEISNFYKKSVSSYKGSYAETTSDIVRLLRKIVESGVSLSTRTKHISQGVLANGFTFKVNELLNPTTDEAKKLFAQFLAEFMYWEKLGAKTYTDMQMPDGSFSITYYVEVSSFSVIVNLINDFIRHYENREGQSEYSLDAFEEGFESDLKTYCNDIKDEIKLFSH
;
A
#
# COMPACT_ATOMS: atom_id res chain seq x y z
N MET A 1 19.87 -4.56 19.42
CA MET A 1 19.97 -3.47 20.43
C MET A 1 18.77 -3.53 21.36
N LYS A 2 18.98 -3.40 22.67
CA LYS A 2 17.89 -3.26 23.66
C LYS A 2 17.18 -1.91 23.57
N LEU A 3 15.97 -1.84 24.11
CA LEU A 3 15.12 -0.64 24.19
C LEU A 3 15.86 0.60 24.70
N GLY A 4 16.53 0.51 25.85
CA GLY A 4 17.25 1.65 26.43
C GLY A 4 18.32 2.21 25.50
N ASN A 5 19.04 1.33 24.81
CA ASN A 5 20.03 1.72 23.81
C ASN A 5 19.39 2.41 22.60
N LYS A 6 18.19 1.98 22.16
CA LYS A 6 17.46 2.64 21.07
C LYS A 6 16.98 4.04 21.48
N ILE A 7 16.41 4.18 22.69
CA ILE A 7 16.02 5.49 23.25
C ILE A 7 17.22 6.43 23.29
N ARG A 8 18.36 5.96 23.81
CA ARG A 8 19.60 6.74 23.87
C ARG A 8 20.08 7.14 22.47
N LYS A 9 20.11 6.19 21.52
CA LYS A 9 20.53 6.43 20.14
C LYS A 9 19.71 7.56 19.52
N TYR A 10 18.38 7.46 19.53
CA TYR A 10 17.52 8.46 18.91
C TYR A 10 17.56 9.81 19.64
N ARG A 11 17.65 9.80 20.97
CA ARG A 11 17.87 11.05 21.73
C ARG A 11 19.15 11.77 21.28
N GLN A 12 20.25 11.04 21.12
CA GLN A 12 21.52 11.59 20.66
C GLN A 12 21.45 12.04 19.19
N LEU A 13 20.71 11.32 18.33
CA LEU A 13 20.45 11.75 16.96
C LEU A 13 19.70 13.08 16.89
N HIS A 14 18.86 13.41 17.88
CA HIS A 14 18.18 14.71 17.95
C HIS A 14 18.90 15.74 18.84
N ASP A 15 20.17 15.51 19.20
CA ASP A 15 20.97 16.38 20.08
C ASP A 15 20.29 16.77 21.41
N MET A 16 19.38 15.93 21.91
CA MET A 16 18.66 16.21 23.16
C MET A 16 19.42 15.68 24.39
N SER A 17 19.41 16.41 25.49
CA SER A 17 19.81 15.88 26.80
C SER A 17 18.74 14.96 27.40
N GLN A 18 19.12 14.10 28.36
CA GLN A 18 18.19 13.24 29.08
C GLN A 18 17.09 14.05 29.78
N LYS A 19 17.46 15.21 30.35
CA LYS A 19 16.53 16.13 30.98
C LYS A 19 15.53 16.72 29.98
N GLU A 20 15.98 17.18 28.81
CA GLU A 20 15.10 17.74 27.78
C GLU A 20 14.09 16.72 27.28
N LEU A 21 14.55 15.50 26.93
CA LEU A 21 13.66 14.41 26.54
C LEU A 21 12.66 14.08 27.65
N GLY A 22 13.12 13.95 28.89
CA GLY A 22 12.23 13.63 30.01
C GLY A 22 11.18 14.72 30.27
N MET A 23 11.50 15.99 30.04
CA MET A 23 10.54 17.09 30.13
C MET A 23 9.52 17.04 28.98
N LYS A 24 9.95 16.75 27.75
CA LYS A 24 9.03 16.56 26.59
C LYS A 24 8.07 15.40 26.79
N VAL A 25 8.53 14.31 27.41
CA VAL A 25 7.69 13.16 27.81
C VAL A 25 6.65 13.54 28.89
N GLY A 26 6.81 14.69 29.54
CA GLY A 26 5.87 15.21 30.55
C GLY A 26 6.30 14.90 31.99
N PHE A 27 7.57 14.55 32.24
CA PHE A 27 8.08 14.43 33.60
C PHE A 27 8.41 15.81 34.18
N SER A 28 8.32 15.93 35.50
CA SER A 28 8.74 17.15 36.19
C SER A 28 10.23 17.40 35.98
N ALA A 29 10.63 18.67 35.88
CA ALA A 29 12.04 19.06 35.68
C ALA A 29 13.00 18.48 36.74
N ALA A 30 12.49 18.17 37.94
CA ALA A 30 13.23 17.55 39.04
C ALA A 30 13.52 16.05 38.82
N THR A 31 12.70 15.35 38.03
CA THR A 31 12.79 13.88 37.85
C THR A 31 13.07 13.46 36.40
N ALA A 32 12.93 14.37 35.44
CA ALA A 32 13.09 14.11 34.00
C ALA A 32 14.40 13.38 33.66
N ASP A 33 15.53 13.92 34.10
CA ASP A 33 16.86 13.37 33.85
C ASP A 33 17.03 11.96 34.44
N SER A 34 16.72 11.80 35.72
CA SER A 34 16.91 10.53 36.42
C SER A 34 16.00 9.41 35.90
N ARG A 35 14.79 9.73 35.44
CA ARG A 35 13.89 8.75 34.82
C ARG A 35 14.39 8.34 33.45
N MET A 36 14.79 9.28 32.60
CA MET A 36 15.36 8.94 31.27
C MET A 36 16.64 8.14 31.39
N ARG A 37 17.53 8.47 32.34
CA ARG A 37 18.73 7.69 32.60
C ARG A 37 18.42 6.23 32.96
N LYS A 38 17.39 5.98 33.79
CA LYS A 38 16.95 4.62 34.14
C LYS A 38 16.42 3.85 32.94
N TYR A 39 15.68 4.51 32.06
CA TYR A 39 15.19 3.88 30.83
C TYR A 39 16.34 3.57 29.87
N GLU A 40 17.24 4.52 29.64
CA GLU A 40 18.36 4.35 28.70
C GLU A 40 19.41 3.33 29.17
N SER A 41 19.51 3.08 30.47
CA SER A 41 20.40 2.05 31.03
C SER A 41 19.72 0.69 31.20
N ASP A 42 18.49 0.52 30.70
CA ASP A 42 17.64 -0.66 30.92
C ASP A 42 17.44 -1.03 32.41
N ALA A 43 17.62 -0.07 33.33
CA ALA A 43 17.42 -0.29 34.77
C ALA A 43 15.93 -0.32 35.15
N MET A 44 15.08 0.21 34.28
CA MET A 44 13.63 0.16 34.36
C MET A 44 13.08 0.15 32.94
N ALA A 45 12.11 -0.70 32.64
CA ALA A 45 11.44 -0.66 31.34
C ALA A 45 10.29 0.39 31.38
N PRO A 46 10.20 1.32 30.41
CA PRO A 46 9.05 2.19 30.29
C PRO A 46 7.80 1.39 29.93
N LYS A 47 6.68 1.75 30.57
CA LYS A 47 5.34 1.24 30.22
C LYS A 47 4.91 1.72 28.84
N ALA A 48 3.91 1.06 28.23
CA ALA A 48 3.46 1.35 26.86
C ALA A 48 3.09 2.83 26.64
N ASP A 49 2.38 3.44 27.59
CA ASP A 49 2.01 4.86 27.54
C ASP A 49 3.24 5.79 27.55
N ILE A 50 4.26 5.44 28.33
CA ILE A 50 5.53 6.17 28.37
C ILE A 50 6.34 5.93 27.10
N ARG A 51 6.32 4.72 26.54
CA ARG A 51 6.98 4.42 25.26
C ARG A 51 6.40 5.27 24.13
N ALA A 52 5.07 5.35 24.03
CA ALA A 52 4.40 6.21 23.06
C ALA A 52 4.81 7.69 23.21
N LYS A 53 4.83 8.21 24.45
CA LYS A 53 5.30 9.58 24.71
C LYS A 53 6.78 9.81 24.41
N ILE A 54 7.63 8.80 24.61
CA ILE A 54 9.05 8.88 24.24
C ILE A 54 9.19 8.94 22.72
N ALA A 55 8.46 8.08 21.99
CA ALA A 55 8.46 8.08 20.53
C ALA A 55 7.96 9.44 19.98
N GLU A 56 6.84 9.95 20.50
CA GLU A 56 6.30 11.27 20.17
C GLU A 56 7.30 12.41 20.49
N ALA A 57 7.90 12.41 21.68
CA ALA A 57 8.86 13.44 22.10
C ALA A 57 10.15 13.46 21.26
N LEU A 58 10.56 12.29 20.77
CA LEU A 58 11.66 12.12 19.84
C LEU A 58 11.26 12.38 18.39
N ASN A 59 9.95 12.44 18.09
CA ASN A 59 9.41 12.40 16.75
C ASN A 59 10.00 11.18 16.02
N ILE A 60 9.56 9.98 16.37
CA ILE A 60 9.94 8.71 15.72
C ILE A 60 8.74 7.75 15.79
N ASP A 61 8.71 6.76 14.91
CA ASP A 61 7.76 5.65 14.98
C ASP A 61 7.95 4.85 16.27
N LEU A 62 6.86 4.36 16.85
CA LEU A 62 6.92 3.54 18.06
C LEU A 62 7.70 2.24 17.81
N GLU A 63 7.59 1.69 16.60
CA GLU A 63 8.29 0.52 16.09
C GLU A 63 9.81 0.71 16.13
N ALA A 64 10.31 1.94 15.93
CA ALA A 64 11.74 2.25 15.92
C ALA A 64 12.40 1.92 17.27
N ILE A 65 11.68 2.07 18.38
CA ILE A 65 12.12 1.70 19.74
C ILE A 65 11.55 0.37 20.22
N SER A 66 10.73 -0.32 19.43
CA SER A 66 10.10 -1.58 19.84
C SER A 66 11.10 -2.72 20.02
N ASP A 67 10.72 -3.71 20.82
CA ASP A 67 11.61 -4.78 21.27
C ASP A 67 11.82 -5.82 20.15
N VAL A 68 12.90 -5.65 19.39
CA VAL A 68 13.50 -6.69 18.54
C VAL A 68 14.95 -6.81 18.97
N GLU A 69 15.23 -7.74 19.88
CA GLU A 69 16.57 -7.97 20.40
C GLU A 69 17.25 -9.08 19.60
N ILE A 70 18.14 -8.66 18.70
CA ILE A 70 19.08 -9.54 18.02
C ILE A 70 20.46 -9.30 18.64
N SER A 71 21.00 -10.31 19.31
CA SER A 71 22.27 -10.30 20.05
C SER A 71 23.22 -11.42 19.64
N SER A 72 22.70 -12.47 18.98
CA SER A 72 23.46 -13.62 18.51
C SER A 72 23.06 -14.01 17.09
N PHE A 73 23.90 -14.81 16.41
CA PHE A 73 23.53 -15.42 15.14
C PHE A 73 22.33 -16.37 15.27
N ALA A 74 22.14 -17.00 16.43
CA ALA A 74 20.97 -17.83 16.67
C ALA A 74 19.68 -17.00 16.68
N ASP A 75 19.72 -15.78 17.26
CA ASP A 75 18.57 -14.87 17.26
C ASP A 75 18.17 -14.48 15.82
N ILE A 76 19.17 -14.24 14.95
CA ILE A 76 18.94 -14.01 13.52
C ILE A 76 18.22 -15.21 12.89
N MET A 77 18.67 -16.43 13.19
CA MET A 77 18.05 -17.64 12.64
C MET A 77 16.58 -17.78 13.05
N TYR A 78 16.22 -17.48 14.31
CA TYR A 78 14.82 -17.52 14.73
C TYR A 78 13.95 -16.46 14.02
N VAL A 79 14.49 -15.27 13.75
CA VAL A 79 13.79 -14.28 12.90
C VAL A 79 13.61 -14.82 11.48
N LEU A 80 14.65 -15.42 10.89
CA LEU A 80 14.57 -15.97 9.54
C LEU A 80 13.59 -17.14 9.43
N PHE A 81 13.49 -18.01 10.44
CA PHE A 81 12.50 -19.09 10.48
C PHE A 81 11.06 -18.53 10.52
N GLU A 82 10.80 -17.52 11.35
CA GLU A 82 9.48 -16.87 11.39
C GLU A 82 9.15 -16.22 10.04
N LEU A 83 10.14 -15.64 9.35
CA LEU A 83 9.95 -15.06 8.02
C LEU A 83 9.74 -16.13 6.93
N GLU A 84 10.41 -17.28 7.03
CA GLU A 84 10.19 -18.43 6.14
C GLU A 84 8.78 -18.98 6.31
N GLU A 85 8.36 -19.24 7.56
CA GLU A 85 7.06 -19.83 7.87
C GLU A 85 5.88 -18.90 7.52
N LYS A 86 6.01 -17.59 7.77
CA LYS A 86 4.91 -16.63 7.58
C LYS A 86 4.89 -15.95 6.22
N TYR A 87 6.05 -15.74 5.62
CA TYR A 87 6.21 -14.91 4.42
C TYR A 87 6.96 -15.62 3.30
N GLY A 88 7.20 -16.93 3.42
CA GLY A 88 7.80 -17.72 2.35
C GLY A 88 9.23 -17.33 1.98
N LEU A 89 9.96 -16.70 2.91
CA LEU A 89 11.37 -16.34 2.73
C LEU A 89 12.19 -17.55 2.28
N LYS A 90 13.05 -17.37 1.27
CA LYS A 90 13.99 -18.39 0.82
C LYS A 90 15.43 -17.90 0.89
N ILE A 91 16.35 -18.85 1.04
CA ILE A 91 17.78 -18.60 0.98
C ILE A 91 18.32 -19.10 -0.35
N GLU A 92 18.92 -18.20 -1.13
CA GLU A 92 19.60 -18.54 -2.38
C GLU A 92 21.11 -18.36 -2.25
N LYS A 93 21.86 -19.20 -2.96
CA LYS A 93 23.32 -19.12 -3.05
C LYS A 93 23.74 -19.03 -4.50
N LYS A 94 24.40 -17.93 -4.85
CA LYS A 94 24.88 -17.68 -6.22
C LYS A 94 26.19 -16.89 -6.16
N ASP A 95 27.17 -17.30 -6.95
CA ASP A 95 28.47 -16.62 -7.09
C ASP A 95 29.17 -16.34 -5.74
N GLY A 96 29.07 -17.31 -4.80
CA GLY A 96 29.65 -17.18 -3.46
C GLY A 96 28.91 -16.21 -2.52
N LYS A 97 27.78 -15.63 -2.96
CA LYS A 97 26.92 -14.75 -2.16
C LYS A 97 25.71 -15.54 -1.66
N THR A 98 25.27 -15.20 -0.45
CA THR A 98 24.01 -15.68 0.12
C THR A 98 22.99 -14.55 0.05
N SER A 99 21.86 -14.81 -0.58
CA SER A 99 20.75 -13.87 -0.74
C SER A 99 19.53 -14.36 0.02
N ILE A 100 18.80 -13.42 0.60
CA ILE A 100 17.45 -13.62 1.12
C ILE A 100 16.51 -13.14 0.03
N VAL A 101 15.58 -14.00 -0.39
CA VAL A 101 14.63 -13.69 -1.46
C VAL A 101 13.19 -13.95 -1.01
N PHE A 102 12.29 -13.12 -1.51
CA PHE A 102 10.85 -13.28 -1.42
C PHE A 102 10.28 -13.50 -2.82
N ASP A 103 9.07 -14.03 -2.92
CA ASP A 103 8.38 -14.17 -4.20
C ASP A 103 7.61 -12.88 -4.50
N ASP A 104 8.13 -12.06 -5.42
CA ASP A 104 7.48 -10.80 -5.80
C ASP A 104 6.13 -10.99 -6.49
N SER A 105 5.80 -12.21 -6.93
CA SER A 105 4.48 -12.55 -7.49
C SER A 105 3.44 -12.84 -6.41
N ASP A 106 3.86 -13.01 -5.15
CA ASP A 106 2.95 -13.21 -4.02
C ASP A 106 2.32 -11.87 -3.62
N ARG A 107 1.02 -11.76 -3.92
CA ARG A 107 0.23 -10.55 -3.66
C ARG A 107 0.05 -10.26 -2.16
N ASP A 108 0.19 -11.26 -1.29
CA ASP A 108 0.12 -11.05 0.15
C ASP A 108 1.39 -10.37 0.69
N LEU A 109 2.50 -10.41 -0.07
CA LEU A 109 3.77 -9.76 0.28
C LEU A 109 3.94 -8.37 -0.31
N GLU A 110 3.01 -7.89 -1.14
CA GLU A 110 3.18 -6.67 -1.96
C GLU A 110 3.50 -5.42 -1.09
N THR A 111 2.93 -5.32 0.11
CA THR A 111 3.29 -4.27 1.10
C THR A 111 4.72 -4.41 1.61
N LEU A 112 5.15 -5.61 1.99
CA LEU A 112 6.51 -5.87 2.45
C LEU A 112 7.53 -5.57 1.34
N ILE A 113 7.24 -6.02 0.12
CA ILE A 113 8.08 -5.75 -1.05
C ILE A 113 8.17 -4.24 -1.30
N SER A 114 7.04 -3.52 -1.21
CA SER A 114 7.04 -2.05 -1.34
C SER A 114 7.93 -1.37 -0.29
N PHE A 115 7.92 -1.85 0.96
CA PHE A 115 8.81 -1.36 2.01
C PHE A 115 10.28 -1.66 1.73
N LEU A 116 10.60 -2.87 1.26
CA LEU A 116 11.95 -3.26 0.88
C LEU A 116 12.47 -2.41 -0.30
N THR A 117 11.63 -2.15 -1.30
CA THR A 117 11.95 -1.31 -2.45
C THR A 117 12.21 0.14 -2.01
N ALA A 118 11.34 0.72 -1.19
CA ALA A 118 11.55 2.07 -0.67
C ALA A 118 12.84 2.17 0.16
N TRP A 119 13.16 1.15 0.96
CA TRP A 119 14.42 1.09 1.69
C TRP A 119 15.63 1.00 0.76
N LYS A 120 15.59 0.11 -0.24
CA LYS A 120 16.64 -0.04 -1.23
C LYS A 120 16.90 1.29 -1.96
N ASP A 121 15.85 1.94 -2.45
CA ASP A 121 15.97 3.22 -3.19
C ASP A 121 16.56 4.32 -2.31
N LYS A 122 16.13 4.41 -1.05
CA LYS A 122 16.70 5.35 -0.08
C LYS A 122 18.18 5.07 0.18
N LYS A 123 18.57 3.80 0.25
CA LYS A 123 19.95 3.38 0.49
C LYS A 123 20.85 3.60 -0.73
N ASP A 124 20.34 3.38 -1.93
CA ASP A 124 21.08 3.61 -3.18
C ASP A 124 21.31 5.10 -3.45
N ALA A 125 20.40 5.97 -3.00
CA ALA A 125 20.56 7.42 -3.08
C ALA A 125 21.48 8.02 -1.99
N LEU A 126 21.93 7.22 -1.03
CA LEU A 126 22.75 7.70 0.09
C LEU A 126 24.18 8.02 -0.36
N SER A 127 24.68 9.20 0.00
CA SER A 127 26.09 9.58 -0.17
C SER A 127 26.91 9.40 1.11
N ASP A 128 28.24 9.54 1.01
CA ASP A 128 29.15 9.51 2.17
C ASP A 128 29.15 10.84 2.97
N ASP A 129 28.34 11.83 2.59
CA ASP A 129 28.22 13.08 3.35
C ASP A 129 27.66 12.80 4.77
N PRO A 130 28.31 13.31 5.84
CA PRO A 130 27.86 13.05 7.20
C PRO A 130 26.41 13.47 7.48
N LYS A 131 25.91 14.51 6.80
CA LYS A 131 24.53 14.95 6.92
C LYS A 131 23.59 13.95 6.26
N ASP A 132 23.92 13.43 5.07
CA ASP A 132 23.10 12.43 4.39
C ASP A 132 23.02 11.13 5.22
N VAL A 133 24.11 10.72 5.85
CA VAL A 133 24.13 9.57 6.78
C VAL A 133 23.24 9.82 8.01
N HIS A 134 23.30 11.03 8.57
CA HIS A 134 22.44 11.43 9.67
C HIS A 134 20.96 11.41 9.26
N ASP A 135 20.61 12.05 8.15
CA ASP A 135 19.26 12.12 7.61
C ASP A 135 18.71 10.73 7.29
N TYR A 136 19.55 9.79 6.87
CA TYR A 136 19.16 8.39 6.68
C TYR A 136 18.86 7.66 8.00
N GLU A 137 19.61 7.93 9.08
CA GLU A 137 19.28 7.37 10.40
C GLU A 137 17.97 7.94 10.96
N ILE A 138 17.67 9.22 10.70
CA ILE A 138 16.39 9.86 11.04
C ILE A 138 15.26 9.28 10.18
N TRP A 139 15.48 9.05 8.88
CA TRP A 139 14.49 8.43 8.00
C TRP A 139 14.11 7.03 8.49
N LYS A 140 15.09 6.20 8.91
CA LYS A 140 14.79 4.88 9.48
C LYS A 140 13.97 4.93 10.76
N SER A 141 14.03 6.03 11.51
CA SER A 141 13.21 6.18 12.73
C SER A 141 11.78 6.62 12.44
N HIS A 142 11.51 7.12 11.24
CA HIS A 142 10.19 7.54 10.76
C HIS A 142 9.68 6.65 9.63
N PHE A 143 10.28 5.48 9.43
CA PHE A 143 10.09 4.70 8.21
C PHE A 143 8.62 4.51 7.84
N VAL A 144 7.77 4.08 8.76
CA VAL A 144 6.34 3.84 8.51
C VAL A 144 5.63 5.15 8.24
N THR A 145 5.88 6.18 9.05
CA THR A 145 5.28 7.52 8.88
C THR A 145 5.64 8.14 7.53
N ASP A 146 6.92 8.16 7.17
CA ASP A 146 7.43 8.74 5.93
C ASP A 146 6.86 8.03 4.69
N ILE A 147 6.71 6.71 4.74
CA ILE A 147 6.11 5.94 3.64
C ILE A 147 4.62 6.25 3.52
N ASN A 148 3.87 6.26 4.62
CA ASN A 148 2.45 6.60 4.61
C ASN A 148 2.22 8.04 4.11
N ASP A 149 3.03 8.99 4.55
CA ASP A 149 3.00 10.38 4.08
C ASP A 149 3.31 10.47 2.58
N TYR A 150 4.26 9.66 2.09
CA TYR A 150 4.59 9.63 0.67
C TYR A 150 3.44 9.08 -0.17
N TYR A 151 2.78 8.03 0.31
CA TYR A 151 1.61 7.44 -0.32
C TYR A 151 0.43 8.42 -0.33
N ALA A 152 0.12 9.05 0.82
CA ALA A 152 -0.95 10.04 0.91
C ALA A 152 -0.74 11.22 -0.04
N LYS A 153 0.49 11.73 -0.16
CA LYS A 153 0.83 12.79 -1.12
C LYS A 153 0.60 12.35 -2.56
N LYS A 154 0.98 11.11 -2.91
CA LYS A 154 0.76 10.57 -4.26
C LYS A 154 -0.72 10.37 -4.59
N GLU A 155 -1.51 9.94 -3.62
CA GLU A 155 -2.97 9.88 -3.78
C GLU A 155 -3.59 11.27 -3.95
N GLU A 156 -3.10 12.26 -3.20
CA GLU A 156 -3.55 13.65 -3.32
C GLU A 156 -3.21 14.23 -4.71
N GLU A 157 -2.04 13.91 -5.27
CA GLU A 157 -1.66 14.30 -6.63
C GLU A 157 -2.70 13.80 -7.66
N ILE A 158 -3.13 12.54 -7.57
CA ILE A 158 -4.15 11.95 -8.46
C ILE A 158 -5.49 12.68 -8.28
N SER A 159 -5.91 12.84 -7.02
CA SER A 159 -7.18 13.50 -6.68
C SER A 159 -7.22 14.92 -7.23
N ASN A 160 -6.14 15.68 -7.08
CA ASN A 160 -6.01 17.04 -7.60
C ASN A 160 -6.01 17.07 -9.14
N PHE A 161 -5.31 16.14 -9.79
CA PHE A 161 -5.26 16.06 -11.25
C PHE A 161 -6.64 15.81 -11.89
N TYR A 162 -7.47 14.97 -11.26
CA TYR A 162 -8.79 14.59 -11.77
C TYR A 162 -9.96 15.44 -11.23
N LYS A 163 -9.74 16.26 -10.19
CA LYS A 163 -10.77 17.05 -9.50
C LYS A 163 -11.75 17.77 -10.42
N LYS A 164 -11.24 18.47 -11.44
CA LYS A 164 -12.07 19.22 -12.39
C LYS A 164 -12.88 18.29 -13.30
N SER A 165 -12.27 17.20 -13.78
CA SER A 165 -12.93 16.25 -14.67
C SER A 165 -14.06 15.50 -13.96
N VAL A 166 -13.81 15.08 -12.71
CA VAL A 166 -14.81 14.38 -11.89
C VAL A 166 -15.96 15.31 -11.49
N SER A 167 -15.67 16.53 -11.02
CA SER A 167 -16.71 17.49 -10.63
C SER A 167 -17.57 17.99 -11.79
N SER A 168 -17.06 17.94 -13.01
CA SER A 168 -17.80 18.33 -14.23
C SER A 168 -18.41 17.15 -14.97
N TYR A 169 -18.32 15.93 -14.43
CA TYR A 169 -18.95 14.75 -14.99
C TYR A 169 -20.47 14.91 -15.01
N LYS A 170 -21.05 14.85 -16.21
CA LYS A 170 -22.51 14.96 -16.47
C LYS A 170 -23.11 13.69 -17.07
N GLY A 171 -22.33 12.60 -17.13
CA GLY A 171 -22.80 11.33 -17.65
C GLY A 171 -23.80 10.66 -16.68
N SER A 172 -24.51 9.66 -17.20
CA SER A 172 -25.27 8.74 -16.37
C SER A 172 -24.31 7.74 -15.73
N TYR A 173 -24.48 7.51 -14.43
CA TYR A 173 -23.78 6.45 -13.72
C TYR A 173 -24.21 5.07 -14.22
N ALA A 174 -23.30 4.10 -14.12
CA ALA A 174 -23.56 2.71 -14.44
C ALA A 174 -24.75 2.16 -13.64
N GLU A 175 -25.65 1.44 -14.32
CA GLU A 175 -26.78 0.77 -13.68
C GLU A 175 -26.41 -0.66 -13.29
N THR A 176 -25.61 -1.33 -14.11
CA THR A 176 -25.27 -2.74 -13.95
C THR A 176 -23.77 -2.98 -13.80
N THR A 177 -23.40 -4.11 -13.19
CA THR A 177 -22.00 -4.60 -13.15
C THR A 177 -21.38 -4.66 -14.54
N SER A 178 -22.16 -5.01 -15.56
CA SER A 178 -21.72 -5.10 -16.96
C SER A 178 -21.34 -3.74 -17.54
N ASP A 179 -22.00 -2.66 -17.13
CA ASP A 179 -21.63 -1.29 -17.56
C ASP A 179 -20.24 -0.92 -17.04
N ILE A 180 -19.91 -1.33 -15.81
CA ILE A 180 -18.59 -1.14 -15.22
C ILE A 180 -17.53 -2.00 -15.90
N VAL A 181 -17.84 -3.26 -16.22
CA VAL A 181 -16.92 -4.10 -16.99
C VAL A 181 -16.61 -3.45 -18.35
N ARG A 182 -17.61 -2.90 -19.04
CA ARG A 182 -17.41 -2.18 -20.31
C ARG A 182 -16.58 -0.91 -20.14
N LEU A 183 -16.77 -0.17 -19.05
CA LEU A 183 -15.94 1.00 -18.73
C LEU A 183 -14.48 0.60 -18.50
N LEU A 184 -14.23 -0.42 -17.66
CA LEU A 184 -12.89 -0.91 -17.35
C LEU A 184 -12.19 -1.47 -18.60
N ARG A 185 -12.93 -2.19 -19.46
CA ARG A 185 -12.44 -2.64 -20.76
C ARG A 185 -11.94 -1.47 -21.62
N LYS A 186 -12.75 -0.40 -21.75
CA LYS A 186 -12.34 0.80 -22.50
C LYS A 186 -11.10 1.47 -21.92
N ILE A 187 -10.96 1.48 -20.58
CA ILE A 187 -9.76 2.00 -19.91
C ILE A 187 -8.52 1.20 -20.34
N VAL A 188 -8.59 -0.13 -20.32
CA VAL A 188 -7.50 -1.01 -20.78
C VAL A 188 -7.18 -0.78 -22.26
N GLU A 189 -8.21 -0.74 -23.12
CA GLU A 189 -8.06 -0.50 -24.56
C GLU A 189 -7.47 0.88 -24.87
N SER A 190 -7.65 1.87 -23.98
CA SER A 190 -7.04 3.20 -24.09
C SER A 190 -5.54 3.24 -23.73
N GLY A 191 -4.99 2.10 -23.28
CA GLY A 191 -3.58 1.94 -22.92
C GLY A 191 -3.26 2.17 -21.44
N VAL A 192 -4.28 2.21 -20.57
CA VAL A 192 -4.07 2.27 -19.11
C VAL A 192 -4.04 0.84 -18.56
N SER A 193 -2.96 0.51 -17.86
CA SER A 193 -2.78 -0.77 -17.19
C SER A 193 -3.79 -0.92 -16.05
N LEU A 194 -4.52 -2.04 -16.06
CA LEU A 194 -5.46 -2.43 -15.02
C LEU A 194 -5.14 -3.85 -14.56
N SER A 195 -5.16 -4.07 -13.25
CA SER A 195 -5.30 -5.41 -12.67
C SER A 195 -6.35 -5.38 -11.56
N THR A 196 -6.74 -6.55 -11.07
CA THR A 196 -7.72 -6.63 -9.99
C THR A 196 -7.17 -7.29 -8.74
N ARG A 197 -7.85 -7.05 -7.62
CA ARG A 197 -7.58 -7.66 -6.32
C ARG A 197 -8.89 -8.01 -5.64
N THR A 198 -8.89 -9.06 -4.83
CA THR A 198 -9.98 -9.35 -3.91
C THR A 198 -9.38 -9.57 -2.54
N LYS A 199 -9.79 -8.76 -1.55
CA LYS A 199 -9.38 -8.90 -0.15
C LYS A 199 -10.51 -9.50 0.67
N HIS A 200 -10.18 -10.48 1.50
CA HIS A 200 -11.10 -11.02 2.51
C HIS A 200 -11.11 -10.09 3.72
N ILE A 201 -12.26 -9.46 4.00
CA ILE A 201 -12.39 -8.52 5.12
C ILE A 201 -12.87 -9.24 6.37
N SER A 202 -13.93 -10.04 6.24
CA SER A 202 -14.50 -10.86 7.32
C SER A 202 -15.27 -12.04 6.72
N GLN A 203 -15.88 -12.90 7.55
CA GLN A 203 -16.66 -14.04 7.06
C GLN A 203 -17.74 -13.60 6.07
N GLY A 204 -17.58 -14.00 4.81
CA GLY A 204 -18.54 -13.72 3.74
C GLY A 204 -18.46 -12.30 3.13
N VAL A 205 -17.51 -11.46 3.56
CA VAL A 205 -17.35 -10.09 3.03
C VAL A 205 -16.05 -9.97 2.26
N LEU A 206 -16.17 -9.61 0.99
CA LEU A 206 -15.06 -9.36 0.07
C LEU A 206 -14.99 -7.88 -0.30
N ALA A 207 -13.77 -7.34 -0.31
CA ALA A 207 -13.46 -6.07 -0.96
C ALA A 207 -12.87 -6.35 -2.35
N ASN A 208 -13.49 -5.82 -3.39
CA ASN A 208 -13.04 -5.97 -4.77
C ASN A 208 -12.31 -4.70 -5.20
N GLY A 209 -11.08 -4.86 -5.68
CA GLY A 209 -10.14 -3.78 -5.94
C GLY A 209 -9.77 -3.69 -7.42
N PHE A 210 -9.66 -2.46 -7.92
CA PHE A 210 -9.19 -2.14 -9.26
C PHE A 210 -7.87 -1.37 -9.17
N THR A 211 -6.79 -1.98 -9.63
CA THR A 211 -5.42 -1.50 -9.48
C THR A 211 -4.89 -0.88 -10.76
N PHE A 212 -4.40 0.35 -10.66
CA PHE A 212 -3.86 1.13 -11.79
C PHE A 212 -2.44 1.60 -11.49
N LYS A 213 -1.62 1.77 -12.54
CA LYS A 213 -0.28 2.37 -12.41
C LYS A 213 -0.40 3.90 -12.32
N VAL A 214 0.09 4.48 -11.23
CA VAL A 214 -0.07 5.92 -10.93
C VAL A 214 0.55 6.82 -11.99
N ASN A 215 1.71 6.42 -12.54
CA ASN A 215 2.37 7.20 -13.59
C ASN A 215 1.49 7.35 -14.85
N GLU A 216 0.77 6.31 -15.24
CA GLU A 216 -0.14 6.34 -16.39
C GLU A 216 -1.37 7.20 -16.11
N LEU A 217 -1.85 7.21 -14.86
CA LEU A 217 -2.96 8.07 -14.44
C LEU A 217 -2.60 9.55 -14.45
N LEU A 218 -1.38 9.89 -14.01
CA LEU A 218 -0.89 11.28 -13.97
C LEU A 218 -0.35 11.76 -15.32
N ASN A 219 0.07 10.84 -16.19
CA ASN A 219 0.57 11.11 -17.53
C ASN A 219 -0.19 10.27 -18.58
N PRO A 220 -1.51 10.50 -18.76
CA PRO A 220 -2.32 9.69 -19.66
C PRO A 220 -1.85 9.83 -21.11
N THR A 221 -1.78 8.70 -21.83
CA THR A 221 -1.34 8.63 -23.23
C THR A 221 -2.27 9.38 -24.19
N THR A 222 -3.56 9.47 -23.85
CA THR A 222 -4.60 10.16 -24.64
C THR A 222 -5.58 10.92 -23.75
N ASP A 223 -6.24 11.94 -24.32
CA ASP A 223 -7.35 12.63 -23.66
C ASP A 223 -8.52 11.67 -23.34
N GLU A 224 -8.69 10.62 -24.15
CA GLU A 224 -9.72 9.61 -23.92
C GLU A 224 -9.43 8.75 -22.69
N ALA A 225 -8.19 8.27 -22.54
CA ALA A 225 -7.75 7.55 -21.33
C ALA A 225 -8.02 8.38 -20.07
N LYS A 226 -7.70 9.68 -20.12
CA LYS A 226 -7.99 10.61 -19.02
C LYS A 226 -9.50 10.72 -18.73
N LYS A 227 -10.35 10.83 -19.75
CA LYS A 227 -11.81 10.92 -19.58
C LYS A 227 -12.40 9.64 -19.01
N LEU A 228 -11.98 8.48 -19.51
CA LEU A 228 -12.46 7.17 -19.05
C LEU A 228 -12.08 6.93 -17.60
N PHE A 229 -10.84 7.24 -17.20
CA PHE A 229 -10.46 7.13 -15.79
C PHE A 229 -11.19 8.15 -14.89
N ALA A 230 -11.41 9.38 -15.37
CA ALA A 230 -12.24 10.35 -14.66
C ALA A 230 -13.68 9.86 -14.47
N GLN A 231 -14.25 9.16 -15.46
CA GLN A 231 -15.54 8.50 -15.34
C GLN A 231 -15.50 7.40 -14.28
N PHE A 232 -14.48 6.54 -14.27
CA PHE A 232 -14.31 5.52 -13.24
C PHE A 232 -14.26 6.12 -11.83
N LEU A 233 -13.53 7.22 -11.63
CA LEU A 233 -13.51 7.93 -10.34
C LEU A 233 -14.90 8.49 -9.97
N ALA A 234 -15.66 8.99 -10.95
CA ALA A 234 -17.02 9.46 -10.73
C ALA A 234 -17.96 8.30 -10.31
N GLU A 235 -17.83 7.12 -10.92
CA GLU A 235 -18.54 5.90 -10.50
C GLU A 235 -18.16 5.48 -9.08
N PHE A 236 -16.85 5.46 -8.77
CA PHE A 236 -16.34 5.10 -7.46
C PHE A 236 -16.90 6.00 -6.34
N MET A 237 -16.88 7.32 -6.54
CA MET A 237 -17.49 8.28 -5.63
C MET A 237 -19.02 8.15 -5.58
N TYR A 238 -19.66 7.66 -6.64
CA TYR A 238 -21.10 7.44 -6.64
C TYR A 238 -21.48 6.21 -5.81
N TRP A 239 -20.69 5.13 -5.86
CA TRP A 239 -20.91 3.95 -5.02
C TRP A 239 -20.81 4.28 -3.53
N GLU A 240 -19.86 5.12 -3.13
CA GLU A 240 -19.76 5.62 -1.76
C GLU A 240 -21.03 6.38 -1.34
N LYS A 241 -21.57 7.25 -2.21
CA LYS A 241 -22.85 7.96 -1.97
C LYS A 241 -24.05 7.02 -1.88
N LEU A 242 -24.01 5.88 -2.55
CA LEU A 242 -25.03 4.83 -2.45
C LEU A 242 -24.92 4.01 -1.15
N GLY A 243 -23.82 4.16 -0.41
CA GLY A 243 -23.59 3.51 0.88
C GLY A 243 -22.55 2.39 0.86
N ALA A 244 -21.79 2.23 -0.23
CA ALA A 244 -20.70 1.26 -0.27
C ALA A 244 -19.53 1.73 0.59
N LYS A 245 -18.89 0.83 1.34
CA LYS A 245 -17.59 1.12 1.98
C LYS A 245 -16.50 1.03 0.91
N THR A 246 -15.77 2.13 0.74
CA THR A 246 -14.72 2.26 -0.28
C THR A 246 -13.44 2.80 0.35
N TYR A 247 -12.29 2.36 -0.15
CA TYR A 247 -10.99 2.87 0.27
C TYR A 247 -9.94 2.64 -0.83
N THR A 248 -8.81 3.32 -0.69
CA THR A 248 -7.66 3.21 -1.59
C THR A 248 -6.50 2.51 -0.88
N ASP A 249 -5.63 1.89 -1.66
CA ASP A 249 -4.41 1.24 -1.18
C ASP A 249 -3.28 1.53 -2.16
N MET A 250 -2.22 2.17 -1.69
CA MET A 250 -1.06 2.56 -2.50
C MET A 250 0.11 1.66 -2.22
N GLN A 251 0.77 1.20 -3.28
CA GLN A 251 1.90 0.27 -3.20
C GLN A 251 2.96 0.62 -4.25
N MET A 252 4.19 0.13 -4.05
CA MET A 252 5.33 0.39 -4.94
C MET A 252 6.33 -0.79 -4.93
N PRO A 253 5.89 -2.03 -5.24
CA PRO A 253 6.77 -3.20 -5.15
C PRO A 253 7.93 -3.14 -6.14
N ASP A 254 7.72 -2.61 -7.34
CA ASP A 254 8.68 -2.58 -8.46
C ASP A 254 9.31 -1.18 -8.67
N GLY A 255 9.23 -0.30 -7.67
CA GLY A 255 9.66 1.09 -7.77
C GLY A 255 8.67 1.99 -8.54
N SER A 256 7.59 1.40 -9.08
CA SER A 256 6.51 2.13 -9.72
C SER A 256 5.24 2.09 -8.87
N PHE A 257 4.66 3.26 -8.64
CA PHE A 257 3.45 3.36 -7.85
C PHE A 257 2.25 2.71 -8.53
N SER A 258 1.51 1.93 -7.75
CA SER A 258 0.16 1.48 -8.04
C SER A 258 -0.81 2.04 -7.01
N ILE A 259 -2.05 2.25 -7.43
CA ILE A 259 -3.17 2.57 -6.55
C ILE A 259 -4.30 1.59 -6.82
N THR A 260 -4.85 1.00 -5.76
CA THR A 260 -6.01 0.11 -5.84
C THR A 260 -7.23 0.79 -5.23
N TYR A 261 -8.33 0.85 -5.98
CA TYR A 261 -9.61 1.36 -5.53
C TYR A 261 -10.49 0.18 -5.09
N TYR A 262 -10.64 -0.01 -3.79
CA TYR A 262 -11.43 -1.09 -3.19
C TYR A 262 -12.87 -0.66 -2.91
N VAL A 263 -13.78 -1.60 -3.14
CA VAL A 263 -15.20 -1.50 -2.78
C VAL A 263 -15.65 -2.78 -2.08
N GLU A 264 -16.19 -2.66 -0.87
CA GLU A 264 -16.68 -3.77 -0.03
C GLU A 264 -18.08 -4.22 -0.46
N VAL A 265 -18.22 -4.63 -1.72
CA VAL A 265 -19.44 -5.20 -2.29
C VAL A 265 -19.08 -6.57 -2.84
N SER A 266 -19.47 -7.64 -2.15
CA SER A 266 -18.96 -8.98 -2.46
C SER A 266 -19.36 -9.47 -3.85
N SER A 267 -20.54 -9.08 -4.32
CA SER A 267 -21.05 -9.39 -5.66
C SER A 267 -20.27 -8.71 -6.79
N PHE A 268 -19.45 -7.69 -6.51
CA PHE A 268 -18.55 -7.10 -7.50
C PHE A 268 -17.40 -8.05 -7.90
N SER A 269 -17.28 -9.21 -7.24
CA SER A 269 -16.43 -10.31 -7.71
C SER A 269 -16.76 -10.73 -9.16
N VAL A 270 -18.02 -10.55 -9.60
CA VAL A 270 -18.41 -10.73 -11.01
C VAL A 270 -17.64 -9.79 -11.94
N ILE A 271 -17.51 -8.51 -11.58
CA ILE A 271 -16.74 -7.53 -12.36
C ILE A 271 -15.28 -7.97 -12.43
N VAL A 272 -14.71 -8.37 -11.29
CA VAL A 272 -13.33 -8.85 -11.18
C VAL A 272 -13.07 -10.06 -12.08
N ASN A 273 -13.98 -11.04 -12.09
CA ASN A 273 -13.83 -12.24 -12.92
C ASN A 273 -13.87 -11.89 -14.41
N LEU A 274 -14.90 -11.16 -14.85
CA LEU A 274 -15.06 -10.80 -16.26
C LEU A 274 -13.91 -9.92 -16.78
N ILE A 275 -13.46 -8.94 -15.98
CA ILE A 275 -12.35 -8.10 -16.42
C ILE A 275 -11.02 -8.86 -16.44
N ASN A 276 -10.79 -9.82 -15.54
CA ASN A 276 -9.62 -10.69 -15.60
C ASN A 276 -9.63 -11.60 -16.83
N ASP A 277 -10.80 -12.13 -17.21
CA ASP A 277 -10.96 -12.90 -18.44
C ASP A 277 -10.63 -12.05 -19.67
N PHE A 278 -11.14 -10.81 -19.70
CA PHE A 278 -10.82 -9.85 -20.75
C PHE A 278 -9.32 -9.51 -20.79
N ILE A 279 -8.69 -9.16 -19.66
CA ILE A 279 -7.27 -8.80 -19.62
C ILE A 279 -6.41 -9.97 -20.12
N ARG A 280 -6.67 -11.20 -19.65
CA ARG A 280 -5.95 -12.40 -20.11
C ARG A 280 -6.08 -12.62 -21.62
N HIS A 281 -7.27 -12.40 -22.18
CA HIS A 281 -7.46 -12.50 -23.62
C HIS A 281 -6.72 -11.36 -24.36
N TYR A 282 -6.87 -10.12 -23.88
CA TYR A 282 -6.31 -8.92 -24.48
C TYR A 282 -4.78 -8.95 -24.55
N GLU A 283 -4.11 -9.40 -23.49
CA GLU A 283 -2.64 -9.54 -23.42
C GLU A 283 -2.12 -10.61 -24.40
N ASN A 284 -2.92 -11.65 -24.68
CA ASN A 284 -2.55 -12.76 -25.55
C ASN A 284 -3.19 -12.68 -26.95
N ARG A 285 -3.73 -11.53 -27.34
CA ARG A 285 -4.47 -11.37 -28.61
C ARG A 285 -3.55 -11.47 -29.83
N GLU A 286 -2.28 -11.07 -29.69
CA GLU A 286 -1.31 -11.11 -30.79
C GLU A 286 -1.05 -12.56 -31.20
N GLY A 287 -1.35 -12.89 -32.46
CA GLY A 287 -1.18 -14.24 -33.01
C GLY A 287 -2.41 -15.15 -32.92
N GLN A 288 -3.53 -14.69 -32.34
CA GLN A 288 -4.79 -15.42 -32.40
C GLN A 288 -5.45 -15.30 -33.79
N SER A 289 -6.23 -16.32 -34.17
CA SER A 289 -7.04 -16.28 -35.38
C SER A 289 -8.24 -15.36 -35.21
N GLU A 290 -8.74 -14.79 -36.31
CA GLU A 290 -9.96 -13.97 -36.33
C GLU A 290 -11.15 -14.71 -35.70
N TYR A 291 -11.31 -16.01 -36.01
CA TYR A 291 -12.32 -16.87 -35.39
C TYR A 291 -12.20 -16.96 -33.85
N SER A 292 -10.98 -17.01 -33.32
CA SER A 292 -10.74 -17.05 -31.87
C SER A 292 -11.12 -15.74 -31.19
N LEU A 293 -10.82 -14.61 -31.83
CA LEU A 293 -11.18 -13.27 -31.35
C LEU A 293 -12.70 -13.08 -31.37
N ASP A 294 -13.35 -13.43 -32.48
CA ASP A 294 -14.82 -13.33 -32.61
C ASP A 294 -15.54 -14.22 -31.59
N ALA A 295 -15.08 -15.46 -31.41
CA ALA A 295 -15.64 -16.38 -30.43
C ALA A 295 -15.51 -15.86 -28.99
N PHE A 296 -14.40 -15.18 -28.67
CA PHE A 296 -14.24 -14.52 -27.38
C PHE A 296 -15.25 -13.37 -27.22
N GLU A 297 -15.38 -12.49 -28.22
CA GLU A 297 -16.32 -11.36 -28.16
C GLU A 297 -17.77 -11.81 -28.01
N GLU A 298 -18.19 -12.84 -28.75
CA GLU A 298 -19.54 -13.43 -28.62
C GLU A 298 -19.77 -14.00 -27.22
N GLY A 299 -18.81 -14.76 -26.69
CA GLY A 299 -18.87 -15.32 -25.34
C GLY A 299 -18.90 -14.23 -24.27
N PHE A 300 -18.02 -13.22 -24.39
CA PHE A 300 -17.91 -12.12 -23.45
C PHE A 300 -19.18 -11.29 -23.38
N GLU A 301 -19.80 -10.96 -24.53
CA GLU A 301 -21.09 -10.25 -24.55
C GLU A 301 -22.25 -11.12 -24.03
N SER A 302 -22.19 -12.45 -24.20
CA SER A 302 -23.14 -13.37 -23.56
C SER A 302 -22.99 -13.35 -22.03
N ASP A 303 -21.77 -13.37 -21.52
CA ASP A 303 -21.48 -13.30 -20.09
C ASP A 303 -21.91 -11.95 -19.50
N LEU A 304 -21.67 -10.84 -20.20
CA LEU A 304 -22.14 -9.52 -19.79
C LEU A 304 -23.67 -9.40 -19.72
N LYS A 305 -24.42 -10.24 -20.45
CA LYS A 305 -25.89 -10.31 -20.32
C LYS A 305 -26.35 -11.25 -19.22
N THR A 306 -25.52 -12.23 -18.87
CA THR A 306 -25.83 -13.25 -17.87
C THR A 306 -25.51 -12.75 -16.46
N TYR A 307 -24.38 -12.07 -16.29
CA TYR A 307 -23.86 -11.63 -15.01
C TYR A 307 -23.94 -10.10 -14.85
N CYS A 308 -25.17 -9.57 -14.93
CA CYS A 308 -25.48 -8.14 -14.94
C CYS A 308 -26.28 -7.71 -13.70
N ASN A 309 -25.65 -7.67 -12.52
CA ASN A 309 -26.34 -7.29 -11.29
C ASN A 309 -26.62 -5.77 -11.27
N ASP A 310 -27.74 -5.35 -10.68
CA ASP A 310 -28.03 -3.93 -10.45
C ASP A 310 -27.15 -3.36 -9.33
N ILE A 311 -26.35 -2.35 -9.66
CA ILE A 311 -25.35 -1.81 -8.74
C ILE A 311 -25.98 -1.21 -7.48
N LYS A 312 -27.13 -0.53 -7.60
CA LYS A 312 -27.76 0.14 -6.45
C LYS A 312 -28.32 -0.88 -5.48
N ASP A 313 -28.95 -1.92 -6.01
CA ASP A 313 -29.54 -2.96 -5.18
C ASP A 313 -28.47 -3.82 -4.53
N GLU A 314 -27.39 -4.15 -5.24
CA GLU A 314 -26.23 -4.81 -4.65
C GLU A 314 -25.62 -3.99 -3.51
N ILE A 315 -25.34 -2.70 -3.72
CA ILE A 315 -24.74 -1.86 -2.67
C ILE A 315 -25.64 -1.83 -1.42
N LYS A 316 -26.96 -1.65 -1.58
CA LYS A 316 -27.90 -1.65 -0.44
C LYS A 316 -27.86 -2.94 0.38
N LEU A 317 -27.60 -4.10 -0.25
CA LEU A 317 -27.50 -5.38 0.45
C LEU A 317 -26.26 -5.47 1.35
N PHE A 318 -25.20 -4.70 1.04
CA PHE A 318 -23.94 -4.69 1.78
C PHE A 318 -23.74 -3.42 2.64
N SER A 319 -24.61 -2.42 2.51
CA SER A 319 -24.63 -1.21 3.35
C SER A 319 -25.22 -1.51 4.74
N HIS A 320 -24.40 -2.04 5.65
CA HIS A 320 -24.72 -2.21 7.08
C HIS A 320 -23.66 -1.59 8.00
#